data_AF-A0A0P0SL58-F1
#
_entry.id   AF-A0A0P0SL58-F1
#
_cell.length_a   1.000
_cell.length_b   1.000
_cell.length_c   1.000
_cell.angle_alpha   90.00
_cell.angle_beta   90.00
_cell.angle_gamma   90.00
#
_symmetry.space_group_name_H-M   'P 1'
#
loop_
_entity.id
_entity.type
_entity.pdbx_description
1 polymer ?
#
loop_
_entity_poly.entity_id
_entity_poly.type
_entity_poly.pdbx_seq_one_letter_code
_entity_poly.pdbx_strand_id
1 'polypeptide(L)'
;MARQLATNKAVPLFVHPDEEPPVGALDLQVSVAPTLSLLFDRFVERGETDDLDLLRRAVSSAVERTVTQTQLLGGYAARDGRAWPCHLEITPIIHSVLPGQTGSWLHAHLMVGATARVAGESARCELDRGSLQDVLDDLYSTFRSSIEYRTTDAFRHLELHWGPPRASAPFEILIPPLHQELATTEHFRAPCTELWEQQHEIWLLPTPEHRAETLRREQRAAQRPWAGPTPPDERIYPFG
;
A
#
# COMPACT_ATOMS: atom_id res chain seq x y z
N MET A 1 -4.43 -32.94 -22.85
CA MET A 1 -3.45 -31.84 -22.68
C MET A 1 -4.06 -30.82 -21.73
N ALA A 2 -3.58 -30.75 -20.50
CA ALA A 2 -4.05 -29.75 -19.54
C ALA A 2 -3.51 -28.38 -19.94
N ARG A 3 -4.40 -27.45 -20.30
CA ARG A 3 -4.07 -26.02 -20.38
C ARG A 3 -3.73 -25.56 -18.96
N GLN A 4 -2.46 -25.34 -18.69
CA GLN A 4 -2.03 -24.62 -17.50
C GLN A 4 -2.52 -23.18 -17.70
N LEU A 5 -3.64 -22.83 -17.06
CA LEU A 5 -4.08 -21.44 -16.98
C LEU A 5 -2.92 -20.68 -16.34
N ALA A 6 -2.34 -19.72 -17.07
CA ALA A 6 -1.40 -18.78 -16.49
C ALA A 6 -2.12 -18.10 -15.33
N THR A 7 -1.78 -18.49 -14.10
CA THR A 7 -2.25 -17.78 -12.93
C THR A 7 -1.50 -16.45 -12.95
N ASN A 8 -2.21 -15.34 -13.07
CA ASN A 8 -1.69 -13.97 -12.94
C ASN A 8 -1.23 -13.67 -11.49
N LYS A 9 -0.70 -14.67 -10.79
CA LYS A 9 -0.22 -14.56 -9.43
C LYS A 9 1.28 -14.33 -9.50
N ALA A 10 1.73 -13.23 -8.92
CA ALA A 10 3.14 -13.03 -8.64
C ALA A 10 3.67 -14.21 -7.83
N VAL A 11 4.91 -14.60 -8.09
CA VAL A 11 5.59 -15.67 -7.35
C VAL A 11 6.45 -15.05 -6.25
N PRO A 12 6.46 -15.56 -5.01
CA PRO A 12 7.37 -15.08 -3.98
C PRO A 12 8.83 -15.11 -4.46
N LEU A 13 9.56 -14.02 -4.21
CA LEU A 13 10.97 -13.85 -4.55
C LEU A 13 11.89 -14.58 -3.55
N PHE A 14 11.48 -14.66 -2.28
CA PHE A 14 12.23 -15.23 -1.14
C PHE A 14 11.31 -15.47 0.08
N VAL A 15 11.81 -16.16 1.12
CA VAL A 15 11.12 -16.37 2.41
C VAL A 15 11.61 -15.36 3.46
N HIS A 16 10.79 -14.37 3.82
CA HIS A 16 11.10 -13.42 4.89
C HIS A 16 10.95 -14.06 6.29
N PRO A 17 11.82 -13.73 7.28
CA PRO A 17 13.01 -12.86 7.21
C PRO A 17 14.31 -13.63 6.89
N ASP A 18 14.22 -14.93 6.60
CA ASP A 18 15.37 -15.85 6.57
C ASP A 18 16.24 -15.73 5.31
N GLU A 19 15.75 -15.05 4.27
CA GLU A 19 16.45 -14.87 3.00
C GLU A 19 16.39 -13.40 2.57
N GLU A 20 17.54 -12.84 2.19
CA GLU A 20 17.63 -11.48 1.66
C GLU A 20 17.13 -11.42 0.21
N PRO A 21 16.49 -10.32 -0.20
CA PRO A 21 16.13 -10.12 -1.60
C PRO A 21 17.39 -10.09 -2.49
N PRO A 22 17.32 -10.64 -3.71
CA PRO A 22 18.45 -10.64 -4.63
C PRO A 22 18.89 -9.23 -5.02
N VAL A 23 20.17 -9.09 -5.38
CA VAL A 23 20.76 -7.83 -5.85
C VAL A 23 19.95 -7.24 -6.99
N GLY A 24 19.68 -5.93 -6.91
CA GLY A 24 18.91 -5.19 -7.91
C GLY A 24 17.39 -5.33 -7.77
N ALA A 25 16.89 -6.07 -6.77
CA ALA A 25 15.48 -6.03 -6.41
C ALA A 25 15.06 -4.60 -6.05
N LEU A 26 13.83 -4.27 -6.42
CA LEU A 26 13.19 -2.99 -6.20
C LEU A 26 12.19 -3.12 -5.05
N ASP A 27 12.22 -2.19 -4.11
CA ASP A 27 11.28 -2.14 -3.00
C ASP A 27 10.18 -1.10 -3.27
N LEU A 28 8.96 -1.57 -3.52
CA LEU A 28 7.79 -0.69 -3.60
C LEU A 28 7.16 -0.58 -2.21
N GLN A 29 7.25 0.60 -1.59
CA GLN A 29 6.72 0.82 -0.25
C GLN A 29 5.41 1.58 -0.27
N VAL A 30 4.41 1.08 0.46
CA VAL A 30 3.12 1.74 0.65
C VAL A 30 2.72 1.73 2.12
N SER A 31 2.37 2.89 2.67
CA SER A 31 1.90 3.03 4.06
C SER A 31 0.38 3.04 4.15
N VAL A 32 -0.16 2.53 5.25
CA VAL A 32 -1.58 2.74 5.60
C VAL A 32 -1.81 4.16 6.12
N ALA A 33 -3.06 4.54 6.31
CA ALA A 33 -3.38 5.82 6.95
C ALA A 33 -2.88 5.85 8.42
N PRO A 34 -2.38 6.99 8.94
CA PRO A 34 -1.84 7.06 10.30
C PRO A 34 -2.83 6.60 11.38
N THR A 35 -4.11 6.89 11.19
CA THR A 35 -5.19 6.44 12.10
C THR A 35 -5.32 4.93 12.19
N LEU A 36 -5.01 4.17 11.14
CA LEU A 36 -5.02 2.70 11.20
C LEU A 36 -3.82 2.17 11.99
N SER A 37 -2.66 2.83 11.90
CA SER A 37 -1.50 2.51 12.74
C SER A 37 -1.78 2.80 14.21
N LEU A 38 -2.47 3.91 14.50
CA LEU A 38 -2.92 4.22 15.87
C LEU A 38 -3.95 3.19 16.39
N LEU A 39 -4.85 2.70 15.52
CA LEU A 39 -5.78 1.64 15.90
C LEU A 39 -5.04 0.33 16.22
N PHE A 40 -4.00 0.00 15.45
CA PHE A 40 -3.13 -1.13 15.72
C PHE A 40 -2.46 -1.03 17.10
N ASP A 41 -1.88 0.13 17.42
CA ASP A 41 -1.25 0.39 18.72
C ASP A 41 -2.25 0.17 19.87
N ARG A 42 -3.49 0.66 19.72
CA ARG A 42 -4.54 0.45 20.72
C ARG A 42 -4.88 -1.02 20.95
N PHE A 43 -5.02 -1.80 19.88
CA PHE A 43 -5.29 -3.23 20.00
C PHE A 43 -4.14 -3.96 20.70
N VAL A 44 -2.89 -3.59 20.40
CA VAL A 44 -1.72 -4.13 21.08
C VAL A 44 -1.71 -3.75 22.56
N GLU A 45 -1.88 -2.48 22.90
CA GLU A 45 -1.84 -1.97 24.28
C GLU A 45 -2.94 -2.58 25.16
N ARG A 46 -4.12 -2.83 24.59
CA ARG A 46 -5.28 -3.42 25.30
C ARG A 46 -5.27 -4.93 25.32
N GLY A 47 -4.37 -5.58 24.58
CA GLY A 47 -4.34 -7.03 24.43
C GLY A 47 -5.58 -7.60 23.70
N GLU A 48 -6.18 -6.81 22.79
CA GLU A 48 -7.35 -7.21 21.99
C GLU A 48 -6.90 -8.11 20.82
N THR A 49 -6.55 -9.36 21.12
CA THR A 49 -5.91 -10.28 20.16
C THR A 49 -6.78 -10.61 18.94
N ASP A 50 -8.08 -10.77 19.14
CA ASP A 50 -9.01 -11.12 18.07
C ASP A 50 -9.15 -9.99 17.03
N ASP A 51 -9.23 -8.75 17.52
CA ASP A 51 -9.27 -7.55 16.69
C ASP A 51 -7.94 -7.27 16.01
N LEU A 52 -6.82 -7.50 16.71
CA LEU A 52 -5.50 -7.44 16.11
C LEU A 52 -5.35 -8.43 14.94
N ASP A 53 -5.88 -9.64 15.09
CA ASP A 53 -5.86 -10.66 14.03
C ASP A 53 -6.81 -10.31 12.87
N LEU A 54 -7.97 -9.70 13.14
CA LEU A 54 -8.83 -9.14 12.09
C LEU A 54 -8.11 -8.05 11.30
N LEU A 55 -7.41 -7.13 11.99
CA LEU A 55 -6.66 -6.06 11.36
C LEU A 55 -5.51 -6.60 10.50
N ARG A 56 -4.73 -7.56 11.03
CA ARG A 56 -3.66 -8.25 10.27
C ARG A 56 -4.18 -8.91 9.01
N ARG A 57 -5.34 -9.59 9.08
CA ARG A 57 -5.99 -10.19 7.90
C ARG A 57 -6.44 -9.14 6.89
N ALA A 58 -7.02 -8.03 7.35
CA ALA A 58 -7.45 -6.94 6.47
C ALA A 58 -6.28 -6.30 5.72
N VAL A 59 -5.19 -6.00 6.43
CA VAL A 59 -3.95 -5.46 5.83
C VAL A 59 -3.33 -6.47 4.86
N SER A 60 -3.19 -7.74 5.28
CA SER A 60 -2.64 -8.79 4.41
C SER A 60 -3.45 -8.96 3.13
N SER A 61 -4.78 -8.95 3.22
CA SER A 61 -5.66 -9.03 2.04
C SER A 61 -5.49 -7.83 1.10
N ALA A 62 -5.24 -6.63 1.64
CA ALA A 62 -4.99 -5.43 0.82
C ALA A 62 -3.62 -5.48 0.14
N VAL A 63 -2.60 -5.98 0.84
CA VAL A 63 -1.27 -6.23 0.28
C VAL A 63 -1.33 -7.26 -0.83
N GLU A 64 -1.98 -8.41 -0.63
CA GLU A 64 -2.16 -9.45 -1.67
C GLU A 64 -2.88 -8.92 -2.91
N ARG A 65 -3.92 -8.09 -2.71
CA ARG A 65 -4.60 -7.42 -3.82
C ARG A 65 -3.66 -6.47 -4.56
N THR A 66 -2.80 -5.75 -3.84
CA THR A 66 -1.83 -4.83 -4.43
C THR A 66 -0.77 -5.59 -5.21
N VAL A 67 -0.23 -6.70 -4.68
CA VAL A 67 0.66 -7.62 -5.41
C VAL A 67 0.02 -8.09 -6.72
N THR A 68 -1.26 -8.47 -6.67
CA THR A 68 -2.01 -8.88 -7.88
C THR A 68 -2.11 -7.73 -8.88
N GLN A 69 -2.41 -6.50 -8.43
CA GLN A 69 -2.46 -5.34 -9.32
C GLN A 69 -1.08 -4.95 -9.86
N THR A 70 -0.01 -5.08 -9.07
CA THR A 70 1.37 -4.88 -9.54
C THR A 70 1.68 -5.82 -10.70
N GLN A 71 1.33 -7.10 -10.58
CA GLN A 71 1.47 -8.07 -11.66
C GLN A 71 0.60 -7.74 -12.88
N LEU A 72 -0.63 -7.25 -12.70
CA LEU A 72 -1.55 -6.98 -13.81
C LEU A 72 -1.18 -5.70 -14.57
N LEU A 73 -0.80 -4.65 -13.86
CA LEU A 73 -0.60 -3.31 -14.42
C LEU A 73 0.86 -3.04 -14.76
N GLY A 74 1.80 -3.51 -13.93
CA GLY A 74 3.24 -3.26 -14.08
C GLY A 74 4.05 -4.49 -14.51
N GLY A 75 3.39 -5.60 -14.84
CA GLY A 75 4.02 -6.89 -15.17
C GLY A 75 4.66 -6.96 -16.54
N TYR A 76 5.65 -6.11 -16.82
CA TYR A 76 6.33 -6.04 -18.12
C TYR A 76 7.85 -6.14 -17.99
N ALA A 77 8.48 -6.81 -18.96
CA ALA A 77 9.92 -6.90 -19.12
C ALA A 77 10.39 -6.06 -20.32
N ALA A 78 11.55 -5.43 -20.20
CA ALA A 78 12.19 -4.66 -21.26
C ALA A 78 12.96 -5.61 -22.19
N ARG A 79 12.49 -5.76 -23.43
CA ARG A 79 13.11 -6.63 -24.43
C ARG A 79 13.00 -6.05 -25.83
N ASP A 80 14.11 -6.02 -26.55
CA ASP A 80 14.20 -5.55 -27.94
C ASP A 80 13.60 -4.14 -28.11
N GLY A 81 13.80 -3.28 -27.11
CA GLY A 81 13.27 -1.90 -27.07
C GLY A 81 11.76 -1.80 -26.88
N ARG A 82 11.10 -2.86 -26.38
CA ARG A 82 9.65 -2.92 -26.15
C ARG A 82 9.31 -3.53 -24.79
N ALA A 83 8.12 -3.21 -24.29
CA ALA A 83 7.55 -3.83 -23.11
C ALA A 83 6.86 -5.16 -23.49
N TRP A 84 7.21 -6.24 -22.79
CA TRP A 84 6.62 -7.57 -23.00
C TRP A 84 5.98 -8.08 -21.71
N PRO A 85 4.73 -8.59 -21.75
CA PRO A 85 4.09 -9.18 -20.57
C PRO A 85 4.97 -10.26 -19.94
N CYS A 86 5.11 -10.22 -18.62
CA CYS A 86 5.97 -11.12 -17.86
C CYS A 86 5.36 -11.52 -16.52
N HIS A 87 5.89 -12.57 -15.92
CA HIS A 87 5.62 -12.96 -14.56
C HIS A 87 6.65 -12.32 -13.64
N LEU A 88 6.17 -11.42 -12.79
CA LEU A 88 6.95 -10.78 -11.74
C LEU A 88 7.17 -11.76 -10.58
N GLU A 89 8.34 -11.65 -9.99
CA GLU A 89 8.64 -12.24 -8.69
C GLU A 89 8.48 -11.15 -7.64
N ILE A 90 7.52 -11.32 -6.73
CA ILE A 90 7.15 -10.33 -5.73
C ILE A 90 7.03 -11.01 -4.37
N THR A 91 7.82 -10.57 -3.39
CA THR A 91 7.61 -10.92 -1.97
C THR A 91 7.02 -9.73 -1.22
N PRO A 92 5.77 -9.81 -0.74
CA PRO A 92 5.22 -8.81 0.16
C PRO A 92 5.69 -9.01 1.60
N ILE A 93 6.05 -7.93 2.28
CA ILE A 93 6.34 -7.90 3.72
C ILE A 93 5.55 -6.77 4.34
N ILE A 94 4.89 -7.05 5.46
CA ILE A 94 4.19 -6.06 6.26
C ILE A 94 5.05 -5.74 7.47
N HIS A 95 5.30 -4.47 7.69
CA HIS A 95 6.10 -3.98 8.79
C HIS A 95 5.35 -2.88 9.54
N SER A 96 5.57 -2.77 10.85
CA SER A 96 4.88 -1.82 11.71
C SER A 96 5.80 -0.78 12.34
N VAL A 97 7.10 -0.86 12.11
CA VAL A 97 8.08 0.04 12.73
C VAL A 97 8.75 0.89 11.66
N LEU A 98 8.83 2.20 11.90
CA LEU A 98 9.63 3.10 11.08
C LEU A 98 10.82 3.60 11.92
N PRO A 99 12.07 3.55 11.39
CA PRO A 99 13.27 3.98 12.10
C PRO A 99 13.11 5.37 12.73
N GLY A 100 13.45 5.50 14.01
CA GLY A 100 13.45 6.79 14.72
C GLY A 100 12.07 7.39 14.98
N GLN A 101 10.98 6.64 14.80
CA GLN A 101 9.62 7.07 15.13
C GLN A 101 9.09 6.35 16.37
N THR A 102 8.28 7.07 17.15
CA THR A 102 7.54 6.50 18.28
C THR A 102 6.18 5.99 17.82
N GLY A 103 5.78 4.81 18.30
CA GLY A 103 4.52 4.15 17.93
C GLY A 103 4.63 3.34 16.64
N SER A 104 3.52 2.76 16.21
CA SER A 104 3.49 1.99 14.96
C SER A 104 3.31 2.89 13.74
N TRP A 105 3.95 2.48 12.66
CA TRP A 105 3.69 2.97 11.31
C TRP A 105 3.54 1.77 10.39
N LEU A 106 2.30 1.31 10.20
CA LEU A 106 2.02 0.15 9.36
C LEU A 106 2.27 0.49 7.88
N HIS A 107 3.09 -0.34 7.25
CA HIS A 107 3.41 -0.23 5.84
C HIS A 107 3.73 -1.60 5.26
N ALA A 108 3.72 -1.68 3.94
CA ALA A 108 4.08 -2.87 3.20
C ALA A 108 5.23 -2.56 2.23
N HIS A 109 6.15 -3.51 2.14
CA HIS A 109 7.20 -3.60 1.14
C HIS A 109 6.77 -4.64 0.12
N LEU A 110 6.73 -4.29 -1.16
CA LEU A 110 6.58 -5.26 -2.25
C LEU A 110 7.94 -5.37 -2.94
N MET A 111 8.71 -6.38 -2.56
CA MET A 111 10.03 -6.63 -3.15
C MET A 111 9.87 -7.26 -4.52
N VAL A 112 10.14 -6.50 -5.57
CA VAL A 112 10.06 -6.92 -6.98
C VAL A 112 11.45 -7.31 -7.47
N GLY A 113 11.59 -8.50 -8.06
CA GLY A 113 12.86 -8.96 -8.61
C GLY A 113 13.38 -8.07 -9.75
N ALA A 114 14.71 -7.97 -9.90
CA ALA A 114 15.37 -7.21 -10.96
C ALA A 114 15.04 -7.70 -12.38
N THR A 115 14.69 -8.98 -12.49
CA THR A 115 14.34 -9.65 -13.74
C THR A 115 13.02 -10.39 -13.57
N ALA A 116 12.31 -10.58 -14.68
CA ALA A 116 11.04 -11.28 -14.74
C ALA A 116 11.03 -12.29 -15.88
N ARG A 117 10.13 -13.28 -15.81
CA ARG A 117 9.98 -14.29 -16.86
C ARG A 117 8.96 -13.86 -17.90
N VAL A 118 9.37 -13.69 -19.15
CA VAL A 118 8.44 -13.33 -20.22
C VAL A 118 7.35 -14.40 -20.36
N ALA A 119 6.10 -13.97 -20.52
CA ALA A 119 4.95 -14.86 -20.59
C ALA A 119 5.09 -15.84 -21.77
N GLY A 120 4.94 -17.13 -21.50
CA GLY A 120 5.09 -18.19 -22.51
C GLY A 120 6.54 -18.61 -22.79
N GLU A 121 7.52 -18.02 -22.11
CA GLU A 121 8.94 -18.33 -22.28
C GLU A 121 9.61 -18.74 -20.94
N SER A 122 10.77 -19.39 -21.04
CA SER A 122 11.63 -19.68 -19.89
C SER A 122 12.68 -18.60 -19.64
N ALA A 123 12.91 -17.71 -20.62
CA ALA A 123 13.90 -16.66 -20.53
C ALA A 123 13.52 -15.62 -19.47
N ARG A 124 14.54 -15.13 -18.76
CA ARG A 124 14.43 -14.00 -17.84
C ARG A 124 14.94 -12.75 -18.56
N CYS A 125 14.19 -11.67 -18.44
CA CYS A 125 14.55 -10.37 -19.00
C CYS A 125 14.51 -9.32 -17.88
N GLU A 126 15.23 -8.21 -18.07
CA GLU A 126 15.16 -7.08 -17.16
C GLU A 126 13.73 -6.55 -17.07
N LEU A 127 13.35 -6.10 -15.88
CA LEU A 127 12.06 -5.47 -15.66
C LEU A 127 11.95 -4.19 -16.50
N ASP A 128 10.80 -3.98 -17.14
CA ASP A 128 10.46 -2.67 -17.68
C ASP A 128 10.04 -1.72 -16.54
N ARG A 129 11.03 -1.03 -16.01
CA ARG A 129 10.88 -0.06 -14.92
C ARG A 129 9.93 1.09 -15.28
N GLY A 130 9.85 1.48 -16.56
CA GLY A 130 8.93 2.53 -17.01
C GLY A 130 7.48 2.11 -16.82
N SER A 131 7.12 0.92 -17.31
CA SER A 131 5.78 0.35 -17.12
C SER A 131 5.39 0.20 -15.64
N LEU A 132 6.35 -0.14 -14.76
CA LEU A 132 6.07 -0.23 -13.33
C LEU A 132 5.92 1.16 -12.67
N GLN A 133 6.72 2.13 -13.08
CA GLN A 133 6.65 3.51 -12.59
C GLN A 133 5.31 4.17 -12.95
N ASP A 134 4.81 3.93 -14.16
CA ASP A 134 3.57 4.51 -14.67
C ASP A 134 2.33 4.10 -13.85
N VAL A 135 2.40 3.02 -13.08
CA VAL A 135 1.24 2.45 -12.35
C VAL A 135 1.30 2.68 -10.84
N LEU A 136 2.35 3.32 -10.30
CA LEU A 136 2.55 3.46 -8.85
C LEU A 136 1.38 4.14 -8.12
N ASP A 137 0.78 5.15 -8.74
CA ASP A 137 -0.38 5.87 -8.17
C ASP A 137 -1.67 5.02 -8.20
N ASP A 138 -1.83 4.19 -9.23
CA ASP A 138 -2.95 3.23 -9.33
C ASP A 138 -2.80 2.10 -8.31
N LEU A 139 -1.57 1.66 -8.05
CA LEU A 139 -1.26 0.70 -6.99
C LEU A 139 -1.53 1.28 -5.61
N TYR A 140 -1.14 2.54 -5.35
CA TYR A 140 -1.51 3.25 -4.12
C TYR A 140 -3.02 3.31 -3.94
N SER A 141 -3.75 3.71 -4.99
CA SER A 141 -5.21 3.81 -4.96
C SER A 141 -5.87 2.45 -4.69
N THR A 142 -5.37 1.38 -5.31
CA THR A 142 -5.79 0.00 -5.06
C THR A 142 -5.58 -0.38 -3.60
N PHE A 143 -4.38 -0.16 -3.07
CA PHE A 143 -4.04 -0.50 -1.70
C PHE A 143 -4.95 0.22 -0.72
N ARG A 144 -5.08 1.54 -0.86
CA ARG A 144 -5.91 2.38 0.02
C ARG A 144 -7.38 1.97 0.00
N SER A 145 -7.97 1.82 -1.19
CA SER A 145 -9.37 1.39 -1.32
C SER A 145 -9.61 -0.02 -0.76
N SER A 146 -8.63 -0.91 -0.91
CA SER A 146 -8.73 -2.25 -0.32
C SER A 146 -8.64 -2.21 1.20
N ILE A 147 -7.74 -1.40 1.77
CA ILE A 147 -7.65 -1.20 3.23
C ILE A 147 -8.97 -0.67 3.79
N GLU A 148 -9.50 0.40 3.18
CA GLU A 148 -10.77 1.02 3.58
C GLU A 148 -11.90 -0.01 3.59
N TYR A 149 -12.12 -0.70 2.47
CA TYR A 149 -13.18 -1.71 2.36
C TYR A 149 -13.01 -2.85 3.36
N ARG A 150 -11.80 -3.43 3.46
CA ARG A 150 -11.55 -4.61 4.30
C ARG A 150 -11.64 -4.29 5.78
N THR A 151 -11.20 -3.11 6.21
CA THR A 151 -11.28 -2.70 7.61
C THR A 151 -12.70 -2.30 8.00
N THR A 152 -13.44 -1.59 7.16
CA THR A 152 -14.88 -1.34 7.41
C THR A 152 -15.66 -2.66 7.51
N ASP A 153 -15.36 -3.64 6.66
CA ASP A 153 -16.03 -4.94 6.70
C ASP A 153 -15.67 -5.77 7.94
N ALA A 154 -14.38 -5.80 8.32
CA ALA A 154 -13.90 -6.56 9.48
C ALA A 154 -14.38 -5.97 10.81
N PHE A 155 -14.48 -4.63 10.90
CA PHE A 155 -14.80 -3.90 12.12
C PHE A 155 -16.21 -3.29 12.11
N ARG A 156 -17.18 -3.95 11.45
CA ARG A 156 -18.59 -3.57 11.52
C ARG A 156 -19.11 -3.43 12.95
N HIS A 157 -18.59 -4.26 13.87
CA HIS A 157 -18.96 -4.25 15.28
C HIS A 157 -18.46 -3.00 16.04
N LEU A 158 -17.44 -2.31 15.52
CA LEU A 158 -16.94 -1.03 16.05
C LEU A 158 -17.51 0.18 15.31
N GLU A 159 -18.40 -0.04 14.33
CA GLU A 159 -18.93 1.01 13.45
C GLU A 159 -17.80 1.84 12.82
N LEU A 160 -16.76 1.16 12.33
CA LEU A 160 -15.57 1.83 11.81
C LEU A 160 -15.90 2.61 10.52
N HIS A 161 -15.77 3.94 10.59
CA HIS A 161 -16.07 4.83 9.48
C HIS A 161 -14.83 5.56 8.98
N TRP A 162 -14.58 5.45 7.68
CA TRP A 162 -13.55 6.22 6.97
C TRP A 162 -14.13 7.51 6.37
N GLY A 163 -13.27 8.51 6.25
CA GLY A 163 -13.57 9.72 5.51
C GLY A 163 -12.44 10.74 5.60
N PRO A 164 -12.55 11.86 4.88
CA PRO A 164 -11.56 12.92 4.95
C PRO A 164 -11.68 13.62 6.32
N PRO A 165 -10.64 13.57 7.18
CA PRO A 165 -10.68 14.19 8.50
C PRO A 165 -10.68 15.72 8.40
N ARG A 166 -10.25 16.26 7.25
CA ARG A 166 -10.23 17.68 6.88
C ARG A 166 -10.43 17.81 5.37
N ALA A 167 -10.81 18.99 4.89
CA ALA A 167 -11.08 19.21 3.48
C ALA A 167 -9.87 18.83 2.60
N SER A 168 -10.10 17.95 1.61
CA SER A 168 -9.09 17.41 0.68
C SER A 168 -7.97 16.56 1.29
N ALA A 169 -8.03 16.19 2.58
CA ALA A 169 -7.08 15.23 3.13
C ALA A 169 -7.37 13.80 2.63
N PRO A 170 -6.34 12.95 2.57
CA PRO A 170 -6.51 11.51 2.46
C PRO A 170 -7.49 10.97 3.52
N PHE A 171 -8.15 9.86 3.19
CA PHE A 171 -9.13 9.26 4.10
C PHE A 171 -8.45 8.67 5.33
N GLU A 172 -9.05 8.94 6.48
CA GLU A 172 -8.67 8.43 7.79
C GLU A 172 -9.89 7.85 8.51
N ILE A 173 -9.67 7.17 9.63
CA ILE A 173 -10.74 6.69 10.50
C ILE A 173 -11.33 7.89 11.27
N LEU A 174 -12.61 8.17 11.02
CA LEU A 174 -13.40 9.22 11.67
C LEU A 174 -14.18 8.71 12.88
N ILE A 175 -14.56 7.44 12.88
CA ILE A 175 -15.22 6.76 14.01
C ILE A 175 -14.48 5.43 14.24
N PRO A 176 -13.88 5.23 15.43
CA PRO A 176 -13.66 6.24 16.48
C PRO A 176 -12.83 7.44 15.96
N PRO A 177 -12.85 8.63 16.62
CA PRO A 177 -12.25 9.87 16.10
C PRO A 177 -10.71 9.91 16.24
N LEU A 178 -10.03 8.87 15.78
CA LEU A 178 -8.58 8.67 15.88
C LEU A 178 -7.77 9.81 15.26
N HIS A 179 -8.31 10.44 14.21
CA HIS A 179 -7.69 11.59 13.54
C HIS A 179 -7.45 12.79 14.48
N GLN A 180 -8.21 12.90 15.58
CA GLN A 180 -8.04 13.97 16.59
C GLN A 180 -6.86 13.71 17.54
N GLU A 181 -6.37 12.47 17.58
CA GLU A 181 -5.32 12.03 18.49
C GLU A 181 -3.95 11.97 17.82
N LEU A 182 -3.90 12.14 16.49
CA LEU A 182 -2.65 12.15 15.76
C LEU A 182 -1.81 13.36 16.15
N ALA A 183 -0.55 13.11 16.54
CA ALA A 183 0.43 14.15 16.83
C ALA A 183 0.84 14.97 15.58
N THR A 184 0.54 14.45 14.38
CA THR A 184 0.87 15.07 13.10
C THR A 184 -0.22 14.83 12.07
N THR A 185 -0.29 15.71 11.09
CA THR A 185 -1.18 15.61 9.93
C THR A 185 -0.48 15.06 8.68
N GLU A 186 0.80 14.68 8.82
CA GLU A 186 1.63 14.13 7.76
C GLU A 186 1.25 12.68 7.44
N HIS A 187 0.83 12.46 6.20
CA HIS A 187 0.37 11.15 5.73
C HIS A 187 1.48 10.29 5.10
N PHE A 188 2.54 10.94 4.62
CA PHE A 188 3.60 10.29 3.87
C PHE A 188 4.93 10.56 4.57
N ARG A 189 5.62 9.49 4.97
CA ARG A 189 6.90 9.56 5.67
C ARG A 189 8.06 9.19 4.74
N ALA A 190 9.27 9.40 5.26
CA ALA A 190 10.48 8.86 4.67
C ALA A 190 10.38 7.33 4.52
N PRO A 191 11.08 6.73 3.53
CA PRO A 191 11.04 5.28 3.33
C PRO A 191 11.59 4.54 4.55
N CYS A 192 11.06 3.34 4.79
CA CYS A 192 11.60 2.41 5.75
C CYS A 192 12.87 1.76 5.19
N THR A 193 13.96 1.81 5.94
CA THR A 193 15.27 1.29 5.49
C THR A 193 15.82 0.20 6.41
N GLU A 194 15.00 -0.34 7.32
CA GLU A 194 15.46 -1.21 8.42
C GLU A 194 15.33 -2.71 8.16
N LEU A 195 14.72 -3.15 7.05
CA LEU A 195 14.51 -4.58 6.80
C LEU A 195 15.82 -5.35 6.56
N TRP A 196 16.79 -4.76 5.84
CA TRP A 196 18.07 -5.39 5.54
C TRP A 196 19.21 -4.37 5.49
N GLU A 197 20.45 -4.86 5.66
CA GLU A 197 21.66 -4.04 5.62
C GLU A 197 22.00 -3.55 4.20
N GLN A 198 21.59 -4.31 3.16
CA GLN A 198 21.79 -3.92 1.77
C GLN A 198 20.75 -2.89 1.33
N GLN A 199 21.22 -1.81 0.69
CA GLN A 199 20.34 -0.79 0.14
C GLN A 199 19.78 -1.25 -1.21
N HIS A 200 18.51 -1.62 -1.21
CA HIS A 200 17.71 -1.75 -2.41
C HIS A 200 17.22 -0.38 -2.86
N GLU A 201 16.91 -0.25 -4.14
CA GLU A 201 16.22 0.94 -4.61
C GLU A 201 14.80 0.94 -4.05
N ILE A 202 14.37 2.07 -3.48
CA ILE A 202 13.06 2.21 -2.84
C ILE A 202 12.21 3.19 -3.63
N TRP A 203 11.05 2.74 -4.08
CA TRP A 203 10.01 3.58 -4.66
C TRP A 203 8.84 3.69 -3.69
N LEU A 204 8.52 4.92 -3.30
CA LEU A 204 7.39 5.21 -2.41
C LEU A 204 6.10 5.39 -3.21
N LEU A 205 5.03 4.77 -2.72
CA LEU A 205 3.67 4.89 -3.22
C LEU A 205 2.83 5.78 -2.28
N PRO A 206 2.12 6.79 -2.80
CA PRO A 206 2.06 7.22 -4.19
C PRO A 206 3.31 8.00 -4.59
N THR A 207 3.48 8.36 -5.87
CA THR A 207 4.63 9.10 -6.40
C THR A 207 4.88 10.46 -5.70
N PRO A 208 6.09 11.02 -5.76
CA PRO A 208 6.38 12.37 -5.25
C PRO A 208 5.43 13.44 -5.81
N GLU A 209 5.09 13.37 -7.09
CA GLU A 209 4.17 14.28 -7.78
C GLU A 209 2.77 14.21 -7.17
N HIS A 210 2.28 13.00 -6.91
CA HIS A 210 0.99 12.78 -6.25
C HIS A 210 0.98 13.35 -4.83
N ARG A 211 2.01 13.07 -4.03
CA ARG A 211 2.13 13.61 -2.66
C ARG A 211 2.14 15.14 -2.66
N ALA A 212 2.87 15.75 -3.59
CA ALA A 212 2.93 17.19 -3.74
C ALA A 212 1.58 17.81 -4.18
N GLU A 213 0.84 17.15 -5.08
CA GLU A 213 -0.50 17.61 -5.46
C GLU A 213 -1.51 17.46 -4.31
N THR A 214 -1.47 16.37 -3.55
CA THR A 214 -2.30 16.19 -2.35
C THR A 214 -2.04 17.30 -1.33
N LEU A 215 -0.77 17.58 -1.03
CA LEU A 215 -0.42 18.68 -0.12
C LEU A 215 -0.92 20.04 -0.63
N ARG A 216 -0.78 20.31 -1.94
CA ARG A 216 -1.32 21.54 -2.56
C ARG A 216 -2.84 21.62 -2.43
N ARG A 217 -3.57 20.51 -2.59
CA ARG A 217 -5.03 20.45 -2.43
C ARG A 217 -5.44 20.74 -0.99
N GLU A 218 -4.77 20.13 -0.02
CA GLU A 218 -5.01 20.40 1.41
C GLU A 218 -4.76 21.87 1.76
N GLN A 219 -3.64 22.44 1.31
CA GLN A 219 -3.31 23.85 1.54
C GLN A 219 -4.36 24.80 0.93
N ARG A 220 -4.82 24.53 -0.30
CA ARG A 220 -5.89 25.30 -0.95
C ARG A 220 -7.22 25.16 -0.22
N ALA A 221 -7.52 23.97 0.31
CA ALA A 221 -8.76 23.71 1.01
C ALA A 221 -8.78 24.34 2.41
N ALA A 222 -7.63 24.39 3.11
CA ALA A 222 -7.49 25.06 4.39
C ALA A 222 -7.71 26.58 4.33
N GLN A 223 -7.57 27.19 3.14
CA GLN A 223 -7.88 28.61 2.91
C GLN A 223 -9.39 28.88 2.76
N ARG A 224 -10.22 27.83 2.68
CA ARG A 224 -11.68 27.93 2.59
C ARG A 224 -12.31 27.61 3.94
N PRO A 225 -13.45 28.24 4.31
CA PRO A 225 -14.19 27.85 5.49
C PRO A 225 -14.54 26.36 5.40
N TRP A 226 -14.08 25.55 6.36
CA TRP A 226 -14.38 24.13 6.40
C TRP A 226 -15.87 23.94 6.70
N ALA A 227 -16.61 23.35 5.77
CA ALA A 227 -18.04 23.07 5.87
C ALA A 227 -18.42 21.88 6.78
N GLY A 228 -17.52 21.40 7.64
CA GLY A 228 -17.67 20.13 8.37
C GLY A 228 -17.47 18.88 7.49
N PRO A 229 -17.51 17.66 8.07
CA PRO A 229 -17.62 16.43 7.30
C PRO A 229 -18.98 16.41 6.59
N THR A 230 -19.02 15.97 5.34
CA THR A 230 -20.28 15.70 4.64
C THR A 230 -21.08 14.70 5.48
N PRO A 231 -22.32 15.02 5.89
CA PRO A 231 -23.10 14.14 6.72
C PRO A 231 -23.35 12.79 5.98
N PRO A 232 -23.56 11.68 6.70
CA PRO A 232 -23.55 10.33 6.12
C PRO A 232 -24.54 10.14 4.96
N ASP A 233 -25.63 10.90 4.97
CA ASP A 233 -26.72 10.95 3.99
C ASP A 233 -26.36 11.71 2.70
N GLU A 234 -25.33 12.57 2.72
CA GLU A 234 -24.82 13.30 1.56
C GLU A 234 -23.59 12.62 0.93
N ARG A 235 -23.20 11.44 1.42
CA ARG A 235 -22.12 10.63 0.84
C ARG A 235 -22.57 10.07 -0.52
N ILE A 236 -22.30 10.81 -1.59
CA ILE A 236 -22.23 10.23 -2.93
C ILE A 236 -20.99 9.34 -2.94
N TYR A 237 -21.18 8.03 -2.75
CA TYR A 237 -20.16 7.06 -3.10
C TYR A 237 -19.90 7.20 -4.61
N PRO A 238 -18.67 7.54 -5.06
CA PRO A 238 -18.39 7.67 -6.49
C PRO A 238 -18.37 6.30 -7.23
N PHE A 239 -18.76 5.23 -6.55
CA PHE A 239 -18.80 3.88 -7.09
C PHE A 239 -20.15 3.24 -6.74
N GLY A 240 -21.11 3.43 -7.64
CA GLY A 240 -22.17 2.45 -7.89
C GLY A 240 -21.67 1.40 -8.88
#